data_AF-A0A2D9DMY1-F1
#
_entry.id   AF-A0A2D9DMY1-F1
#
_cell.length_a   1.000
_cell.length_b   1.000
_cell.length_c   1.000
_cell.angle_alpha   90.00
_cell.angle_beta   90.00
_cell.angle_gamma   90.00
#
_symmetry.space_group_name_H-M   'P 1'
#
loop_
_entity.id
_entity.type
_entity.pdbx_description
1 polymer ?
#
loop_
_entity_poly.entity_id
_entity_poly.type
_entity_poly.pdbx_seq_one_letter_code
_entity_poly.pdbx_strand_id
1 'polypeptide(L)' 'LYNHYLPVTDLDIVRVLDVSQPQYPNFVSSIPVKGFDVIIREDELFVIGNESLTQFELSIVEDELIYTERGSIEF' A
#
# COMPACT_ATOMS: atom_id res chain seq x y z
N LEU A 1 -8.66 -2.71 1.34
CA LEU A 1 -8.04 -3.30 2.55
C LEU A 1 -7.33 -4.58 2.13
N TYR A 2 -6.18 -4.88 2.74
CA TYR A 2 -5.53 -6.18 2.65
C TYR A 2 -5.40 -6.75 4.05
N ASN A 3 -6.16 -7.81 4.35
CA ASN A 3 -6.38 -8.25 5.73
C ASN A 3 -6.91 -7.08 6.60
N HIS A 4 -6.21 -6.74 7.69
CA HIS A 4 -6.51 -5.59 8.54
C HIS A 4 -5.59 -4.38 8.24
N TYR A 5 -4.86 -4.40 7.13
CA TYR A 5 -4.02 -3.27 6.71
C TYR A 5 -4.76 -2.38 5.71
N LEU A 6 -4.63 -1.07 5.93
CA LEU A 6 -5.16 -0.01 5.10
C LEU A 6 -4.01 0.82 4.53
N PRO A 7 -3.60 0.55 3.28
CA PRO A 7 -2.81 1.46 2.48
C PRO A 7 -3.60 2.76 2.20
N VAL A 8 -2.95 3.91 2.43
CA VAL A 8 -3.49 5.23 2.12
C VAL A 8 -2.40 6.08 1.47
N THR A 9 -2.76 6.83 0.44
CA THR A 9 -1.84 7.81 -0.16
C THR A 9 -1.63 8.99 0.77
N ASP A 10 -0.38 9.40 0.94
CA ASP A 10 0.03 10.64 1.59
C ASP A 10 1.13 11.31 0.75
N LEU A 11 1.57 12.51 1.15
CA LEU A 11 2.57 13.27 0.40
C LEU A 11 3.83 12.43 0.11
N ASP A 12 4.00 12.10 -1.16
CA ASP A 12 5.11 11.33 -1.75
C ASP A 12 5.25 9.86 -1.29
N ILE A 13 4.31 9.31 -0.53
CA ILE A 13 4.36 7.94 0.00
C ILE A 13 2.98 7.28 0.04
N VAL A 14 2.95 5.96 0.16
CA VAL A 14 1.77 5.23 0.64
C VAL A 14 2.02 4.82 2.08
N ARG A 15 1.22 5.32 3.03
CA ARG A 15 1.24 4.86 4.43
C ARG A 15 0.45 3.57 4.54
N VAL A 16 0.90 2.68 5.39
CA VAL A 16 0.17 1.46 5.77
C VAL A 16 -0.25 1.60 7.22
N LEU A 17 -1.55 1.52 7.45
CA LEU A 17 -2.16 1.56 8.77
C LEU A 17 -2.67 0.16 9.14
N ASP A 18 -2.36 -0.32 10.34
CA ASP A 18 -3.10 -1.42 10.97
C ASP A 18 -4.44 -0.87 11.51
N VAL A 19 -5.54 -1.42 11.01
CA VAL A 19 -6.92 -1.08 11.39
C VAL A 19 -7.66 -2.27 12.02
N SER A 20 -6.95 -3.22 12.62
CA SER A 20 -7.52 -4.33 13.40
C SER A 20 -8.43 -3.85 14.54
N GLN A 21 -8.14 -2.65 15.08
CA GLN A 21 -9.05 -1.87 15.92
C GLN A 21 -9.43 -0.56 15.19
N PRO A 22 -10.54 -0.51 14.44
CA PRO A 22 -10.88 0.63 13.57
C PRO A 22 -10.97 1.99 14.27
N GLN A 23 -11.31 2.01 15.56
CA GLN A 23 -11.35 3.20 16.39
C GLN A 23 -9.96 3.71 16.84
N TYR A 24 -8.91 2.88 16.71
CA TYR A 24 -7.52 3.19 17.07
C TYR A 24 -6.53 2.69 15.98
N PRO A 25 -6.53 3.30 14.78
CA PRO A 25 -5.59 2.94 13.71
C PRO A 25 -4.14 3.18 14.15
N ASN A 26 -3.24 2.25 13.83
CA ASN A 26 -1.81 2.38 14.11
C ASN A 26 -1.02 2.48 12.81
N PHE A 27 -0.12 3.46 12.71
CA PHE A 27 0.85 3.49 11.62
C PHE A 27 1.90 2.39 11.81
N VAL A 28 2.09 1.55 10.79
CA VAL A 28 3.04 0.42 10.86
C VAL A 28 4.19 0.53 9.87
N SER A 29 3.96 1.06 8.66
CA SER A 29 5.01 1.19 7.64
C SER A 29 4.61 2.17 6.53
N SER A 30 5.53 2.41 5.59
CA SER A 30 5.26 3.15 4.37
C SER A 30 5.98 2.55 3.17
N ILE A 31 5.37 2.68 2.00
CA ILE A 31 5.95 2.35 0.69
C ILE A 31 6.42 3.68 0.07
N PRO A 32 7.70 3.84 -0.29
CA PRO A 32 8.25 5.09 -0.80
C PRO A 32 7.91 5.30 -2.28
N VAL A 33 6.61 5.36 -2.59
CA VAL A 33 6.08 5.53 -3.94
C VAL A 33 5.04 6.64 -3.93
N LYS A 34 5.14 7.54 -4.92
CA LYS A 34 4.22 8.66 -5.07
C LYS A 34 2.94 8.18 -5.73
N GLY A 35 1.81 8.47 -5.11
CA GLY A 35 0.50 8.16 -5.65
C GLY A 35 -0.57 9.11 -5.12
N PHE A 36 -1.62 9.32 -5.90
CA PHE A 36 -2.84 10.01 -5.46
C PHE A 36 -4.02 9.07 -5.25
N ASP A 37 -3.91 7.81 -5.72
CA ASP A 37 -4.91 6.77 -5.47
C ASP A 37 -4.24 5.39 -5.29
N VAL A 38 -4.94 4.48 -4.61
CA VAL A 38 -4.54 3.09 -4.41
C VAL A 38 -5.70 2.13 -4.67
N ILE A 39 -5.44 1.06 -5.42
CA ILE A 39 -6.39 -0.02 -5.65
C ILE A 39 -5.79 -1.31 -5.08
N ILE A 40 -6.59 -2.06 -4.33
CA ILE A 40 -6.20 -3.38 -3.84
C ILE A 40 -7.09 -4.43 -4.49
N ARG A 41 -6.45 -5.48 -5.03
CA ARG A 41 -7.12 -6.63 -5.63
C ARG A 41 -6.39 -7.88 -5.20
N GLU A 42 -7.04 -8.73 -4.41
CA GLU A 42 -6.41 -9.93 -3.84
C GLU A 42 -5.14 -9.55 -3.06
N ASP A 43 -3.98 -10.04 -3.47
CA ASP A 43 -2.66 -9.71 -2.94
C ASP A 43 -1.94 -8.60 -3.73
N GLU A 44 -2.60 -7.98 -4.72
CA GLU A 44 -2.02 -6.90 -5.51
C GLU A 44 -2.41 -5.53 -4.95
N LEU A 45 -1.41 -4.65 -4.83
CA LEU A 45 -1.58 -3.22 -4.59
C LEU A 45 -1.13 -2.45 -5.83
N PHE A 46 -2.02 -1.65 -6.38
CA PHE A 46 -1.72 -0.69 -7.44
C PHE A 46 -1.68 0.70 -6.85
N VAL A 47 -0.58 1.41 -7.07
CA VAL A 47 -0.43 2.82 -6.72
C VAL A 47 -0.50 3.64 -8.00
N ILE A 48 -1.46 4.54 -8.06
CA ILE A 48 -1.71 5.40 -9.22
C ILE A 48 -1.11 6.78 -8.91
N GLY A 49 -0.07 7.14 -9.64
CA GLY A 49 0.59 8.44 -9.58
C GLY A 49 0.29 9.30 -10.81
N ASN A 50 0.78 10.54 -10.78
CA ASN A 50 0.66 11.47 -11.92
C ASN A 50 1.51 11.03 -13.12
N GLU A 51 2.61 10.35 -12.87
CA GLU A 51 3.63 9.98 -13.86
C GLU A 51 3.70 8.47 -14.07
N SER A 52 3.11 7.67 -13.15
CA SER A 52 3.24 6.22 -13.21
C SER A 52 2.08 5.47 -12.57
N LEU A 53 1.95 4.20 -12.95
CA LEU A 53 1.17 3.18 -12.27
C LEU A 53 2.15 2.10 -11.79
N THR A 54 2.31 1.96 -10.48
CA THR A 54 3.23 0.97 -9.89
C THR A 54 2.45 -0.15 -9.20
N GLN A 55 2.83 -1.39 -9.47
CA GLN A 55 2.22 -2.58 -8.90
C GLN A 55 3.14 -3.21 -7.83
N PHE A 56 2.55 -3.59 -6.72
CA PHE A 56 3.18 -4.36 -5.64
C PHE A 56 2.38 -5.63 -5.36
N GLU A 57 3.07 -6.70 -4.98
CA GLU A 57 2.50 -7.88 -4.35
C GLU A 57 2.61 -7.74 -2.83
N LEU A 58 1.54 -8.03 -2.11
CA LEU A 58 1.40 -7.93 -0.67
C LEU A 58 1.42 -9.33 -0.04
N SER A 59 2.13 -9.47 1.07
CA SER A 59 2.16 -10.71 1.85
C SER A 59 2.29 -10.41 3.34
N ILE A 60 1.95 -11.39 4.17
CA ILE A 60 2.15 -11.35 5.62
C ILE A 60 3.22 -12.39 6.00
N VAL A 61 4.26 -11.94 6.69
CA VAL A 61 5.30 -12.81 7.25
C VAL A 61 5.55 -12.36 8.68
N GLU A 62 5.49 -13.29 9.63
CA GLU A 62 5.69 -12.98 11.06
C GLU A 62 4.81 -11.82 11.58
N ASP A 63 3.54 -11.78 11.15
CA ASP A 63 2.56 -10.72 11.47
C ASP A 63 2.92 -9.30 10.99
N GLU A 64 3.87 -9.19 10.05
CA GLU A 64 4.22 -7.94 9.38
C GLU A 64 3.79 -7.94 7.91
N LEU A 65 3.30 -6.79 7.44
CA LEU A 65 3.01 -6.58 6.02
C LEU A 65 4.31 -6.35 5.25
N ILE A 66 4.56 -7.20 4.26
CA ILE A 66 5.66 -7.05 3.31
C ILE A 66 5.09 -6.74 1.93
N TYR A 67 5.79 -5.89 1.19
CA TYR A 67 5.48 -5.58 -0.20
C TYR A 67 6.68 -5.88 -1.11
N THR A 68 6.40 -6.37 -2.32
CA THR A 68 7.40 -6.56 -3.37
C THR A 68 6.93 -5.87 -4.64
N GLU A 69 7.73 -4.95 -5.18
CA GLU A 69 7.41 -4.31 -6.47
C GLU A 69 7.42 -5.36 -7.59
N ARG A 70 6.35 -5.39 -8.39
CA ARG A 70 6.19 -6.30 -9.54
C ARG A 70 6.47 -5.61 -10.86
N GLY A 71 6.24 -4.31 -10.93
CA GLY A 71 6.59 -3.47 -12.07
C GLY A 71 5.87 -2.13 -12.07
N SER A 72 6.23 -1.27 -13.02
CA SER A 72 5.57 0.01 -13.25
C SER A 72 5.35 0.29 -14.73
N ILE A 73 4.39 1.16 -15.02
CA ILE A 73 4.20 1.81 -16.32
C ILE A 73 4.32 3.32 -16.09
N GLU A 74 5.15 3.99 -16.87
CA GLU A 74 5.30 5.46 -16.87
C GLU A 74 4.43 6.09 -17.97
N PHE A 75 3.97 7.33 -17.77
CA PHE A 75 3.09 8.08 -18.70
C PHE A 75 3.69 9.43 -19.12
#